data_AF-A0A2V9WF53-F1
#
_entry.id   AF-A0A2V9WF53-F1
#
_cell.length_a   1.000
_cell.length_b   1.000
_cell.length_c   1.000
_cell.angle_alpha   90.00
_cell.angle_beta   90.00
_cell.angle_gamma   90.00
#
_symmetry.space_group_name_H-M   'P 1'
#
loop_
_entity.id
_entity.type
_entity.pdbx_description
1 polymer ?
#
loop_
_entity_poly.entity_id
_entity_poly.type
_entity_poly.pdbx_seq_one_letter_code
_entity_poly.pdbx_strand_id
1 'polypeptide(L)'
;MVKSVFVLDGSTPVPHAEFFCGVFNKTGQTANSAVFYLDNLPAGKYSVALLDANSAKGRTMLSLVLQQAGTDWKLAGLYIKAAQVAGHDSDWFLARAREYKAKGQLHNAYFFYTEARSLISPLNFMSTLATDKLYDESQSAQPSDMPANGKTVDLSTGTATYKLTAVFPEVVGNDLDLIVKYQAPDISNTNLAYQNNVAVIKGIATKYPEVRDAFAAVVARAVDPAGRDYGTLLAMKDVK
;
A
#
# COMPACT_ATOMS: atom_id res chain seq x y z
N MET A 1 23.20 -5.26 4.62
CA MET A 1 23.76 -6.41 3.89
C MET A 1 23.06 -6.54 2.55
N VAL A 2 23.80 -6.81 1.47
CA VAL A 2 23.23 -7.06 0.13
C VAL A 2 22.49 -8.40 0.15
N LYS A 3 21.24 -8.41 -0.32
CA LYS A 3 20.37 -9.58 -0.40
C LYS A 3 20.44 -10.21 -1.78
N SER A 4 20.35 -9.39 -2.82
CA SER A 4 20.38 -9.83 -4.22
C SER A 4 20.80 -8.68 -5.13
N VAL A 5 21.33 -9.06 -6.29
CA VAL A 5 21.67 -8.14 -7.37
C VAL A 5 21.17 -8.75 -8.67
N PHE A 6 20.43 -7.97 -9.45
CA PHE A 6 19.88 -8.34 -10.73
C PHE A 6 20.43 -7.43 -11.81
N VAL A 7 20.76 -7.98 -12.97
CA VAL A 7 21.16 -7.21 -14.15
C VAL A 7 20.02 -7.28 -15.17
N LEU A 8 19.55 -6.12 -15.60
CA LEU A 8 18.44 -5.96 -16.54
C LEU A 8 18.99 -5.37 -17.84
N ASP A 9 18.87 -6.08 -18.95
CA ASP A 9 19.40 -5.64 -20.24
C ASP A 9 18.31 -5.05 -21.12
N GLY A 10 18.13 -3.73 -21.06
CA GLY A 10 17.18 -2.97 -21.86
C GLY A 10 17.84 -2.42 -23.12
N SER A 11 18.34 -3.29 -24.01
CA SER A 11 19.12 -2.88 -25.19
C SER A 11 18.39 -1.93 -26.15
N THR A 12 17.06 -1.87 -26.08
CA THR A 12 16.20 -0.95 -26.83
C THR A 12 15.24 -0.24 -25.88
N PRO A 13 14.80 1.00 -26.19
CA PRO A 13 13.74 1.64 -25.41
C PRO A 13 12.47 0.80 -25.50
N VAL A 14 11.82 0.55 -24.37
CA VAL A 14 10.58 -0.23 -24.32
C VAL A 14 9.51 0.55 -23.56
N PRO A 15 8.30 0.74 -24.13
CA PRO A 15 7.19 1.37 -23.41
C PRO A 15 6.79 0.63 -22.13
N HIS A 16 6.91 -0.70 -22.13
CA HIS A 16 6.70 -1.57 -20.98
C HIS A 16 7.73 -2.72 -21.01
N ALA A 17 8.76 -2.64 -20.18
CA ALA A 17 9.82 -3.64 -20.10
C ALA A 17 9.51 -4.67 -18.99
N GLU A 18 9.57 -5.95 -19.35
CA GLU A 18 9.47 -7.07 -18.41
C GLU A 18 10.81 -7.81 -18.34
N PHE A 19 11.39 -7.90 -17.15
CA PHE A 19 12.64 -8.65 -16.94
C PHE A 19 12.40 -9.83 -16.02
N PHE A 20 12.63 -11.03 -16.53
CA PHE A 20 12.50 -12.29 -15.79
C PHE A 20 13.88 -12.73 -15.28
N CYS A 21 14.08 -12.67 -13.97
CA CYS A 21 15.34 -13.01 -13.33
C CYS A 21 15.22 -14.29 -12.51
N GLY A 22 16.24 -15.15 -12.58
CA GLY A 22 16.33 -16.37 -11.77
C GLY A 22 15.70 -17.61 -12.43
N VAL A 23 15.16 -18.53 -11.63
CA VAL A 23 14.72 -19.85 -12.10
C VAL A 23 13.22 -19.91 -12.23
N PHE A 24 12.71 -20.18 -13.43
CA PHE A 24 11.28 -20.41 -13.69
C PHE A 24 11.04 -21.88 -14.03
N ASN A 25 9.87 -22.41 -13.67
CA ASN A 25 9.47 -23.78 -14.00
C ASN A 25 8.18 -23.77 -14.84
N LYS A 26 7.65 -24.96 -15.16
CA LYS A 26 6.40 -25.10 -15.93
C LYS A 26 5.18 -24.44 -15.29
N THR A 27 5.23 -24.14 -13.99
CA THR A 27 4.17 -23.47 -13.21
C THR A 27 4.46 -21.98 -12.96
N GLY A 28 5.53 -21.42 -13.54
CA GLY A 28 5.88 -20.00 -13.42
C GLY A 28 7.03 -19.71 -12.44
N GLN A 29 6.87 -18.66 -11.62
CA GLN A 29 7.88 -18.21 -10.66
C GLN A 29 8.23 -19.29 -9.63
N THR A 30 9.50 -19.34 -9.23
CA THR A 30 9.98 -20.12 -8.07
C THR A 30 10.37 -19.18 -6.93
N ALA A 31 10.77 -19.74 -5.78
CA ALA A 31 11.31 -18.95 -4.67
C ALA A 31 12.58 -18.14 -5.03
N ASN A 32 13.24 -18.50 -6.14
CA ASN A 32 14.43 -17.83 -6.65
C ASN A 32 14.15 -16.98 -7.91
N SER A 33 12.87 -16.69 -8.20
CA SER A 33 12.46 -15.80 -9.28
C SER A 33 12.25 -14.38 -8.80
N ALA A 34 12.53 -13.43 -9.69
CA ALA A 34 12.02 -12.07 -9.61
C ALA A 34 11.59 -11.61 -11.00
N VAL A 35 10.53 -10.82 -11.07
CA VAL A 35 10.08 -10.15 -12.31
C VAL A 35 10.05 -8.65 -12.06
N PHE A 36 10.59 -7.86 -12.99
CA PHE A 36 10.55 -6.40 -12.93
C PHE A 36 9.70 -5.84 -14.07
N TYR A 37 8.81 -4.89 -13.75
CA TYR A 37 7.89 -4.24 -14.68
C TYR A 37 8.20 -2.73 -14.76
N LEU A 38 8.89 -2.29 -15.80
CA LEU A 38 9.37 -0.91 -15.90
C LEU A 38 8.73 -0.22 -17.10
N ASP A 39 7.95 0.83 -16.84
CA ASP A 39 7.33 1.63 -17.90
C ASP A 39 8.30 2.69 -18.46
N ASN A 40 8.26 2.87 -19.77
CA ASN A 40 9.03 3.88 -20.51
C ASN A 40 10.54 3.82 -20.21
N LEU A 41 11.09 2.62 -20.07
CA LEU A 41 12.50 2.44 -19.74
C LEU A 41 13.38 2.85 -20.93
N PRO A 42 14.30 3.81 -20.77
CA PRO A 42 15.26 4.16 -21.80
C PRO A 42 16.16 2.98 -22.17
N ALA A 43 16.77 3.04 -23.35
CA ALA A 43 17.78 2.05 -23.70
C ALA A 43 18.96 2.11 -22.73
N GLY A 44 19.41 0.97 -22.26
CA GLY A 44 20.56 0.86 -21.38
C GLY A 44 20.63 -0.47 -20.64
N LYS A 45 21.79 -0.68 -20.02
CA LYS A 45 21.98 -1.77 -19.07
C LYS A 45 21.71 -1.25 -17.66
N TYR A 46 20.85 -1.94 -16.94
CA TYR A 46 20.46 -1.58 -15.58
C TYR A 46 20.85 -2.68 -14.60
N SER A 47 20.97 -2.31 -13.33
CA SER A 47 21.13 -3.24 -12.22
C SER A 47 20.22 -2.84 -11.08
N VAL A 48 19.57 -3.82 -10.45
CA VAL A 48 18.78 -3.63 -9.23
C VAL A 48 19.49 -4.34 -8.09
N ALA A 49 19.94 -3.59 -7.09
CA ALA A 49 20.54 -4.14 -5.88
C ALA A 49 19.56 -3.98 -4.71
N LEU A 50 19.22 -5.08 -4.05
CA LEU A 50 18.36 -5.11 -2.87
C LEU A 50 19.22 -5.32 -1.63
N LEU A 51 19.00 -4.51 -0.59
CA LEU A 51 19.74 -4.56 0.66
C LEU A 51 18.80 -4.43 1.85
N ASP A 52 19.16 -5.10 2.94
CA ASP A 52 18.57 -4.87 4.25
C ASP A 52 19.56 -4.11 5.14
N ALA A 53 19.10 -3.06 5.80
CA ALA A 53 19.81 -2.37 6.87
C ALA A 53 19.06 -2.59 8.19
N ASN A 54 19.76 -3.15 9.19
CA ASN A 54 19.19 -3.37 10.52
C ASN A 54 19.70 -2.29 11.48
N SER A 55 18.81 -1.76 12.31
CA SER A 55 19.14 -0.84 13.39
C SER A 55 18.30 -1.17 14.63
N ALA A 56 18.57 -0.49 15.75
CA ALA A 56 17.69 -0.58 16.93
C ALA A 56 16.24 -0.12 16.64
N LYS A 57 16.01 0.62 15.56
CA LYS A 57 14.68 1.07 15.12
C LYS A 57 13.98 0.10 14.17
N GLY A 58 14.58 -1.05 13.89
CA GLY A 58 14.04 -2.08 13.00
C GLY A 58 14.82 -2.23 11.68
N ARG A 59 14.26 -3.07 10.80
CA ARG A 59 14.81 -3.39 9.47
C ARG A 59 14.29 -2.42 8.41
N THR A 60 15.19 -1.89 7.60
CA THR A 60 14.91 -1.04 6.45
C THR A 60 15.37 -1.74 5.18
N MET A 61 14.50 -1.82 4.18
CA MET A 61 14.82 -2.26 2.82
C MET A 61 15.33 -1.07 2.01
N LEU A 62 16.47 -1.25 1.36
CA LEU A 62 17.04 -0.31 0.40
C LEU A 62 17.13 -0.99 -0.95
N SER A 63 16.59 -0.33 -1.98
CA SER A 63 16.65 -0.79 -3.36
C SER A 63 17.33 0.28 -4.21
N LEU A 64 18.46 -0.08 -4.83
CA LEU A 64 19.18 0.80 -5.74
C LEU A 64 18.96 0.32 -7.17
N VAL A 65 18.49 1.24 -8.02
CA VAL A 65 18.49 1.06 -9.47
C VAL A 65 19.72 1.80 -9.99
N LEU A 66 20.59 1.08 -10.67
CA LEU A 66 21.81 1.57 -11.29
C LEU A 66 21.68 1.49 -12.81
N GLN A 67 22.21 2.47 -13.53
CA GLN A 67 22.34 2.44 -14.99
C GLN A 67 23.82 2.47 -15.37
N GLN A 68 24.22 1.62 -16.30
CA GLN A 68 25.57 1.62 -16.83
C GLN A 68 25.77 2.83 -17.76
N ALA A 69 26.82 3.60 -17.52
CA ALA A 69 27.25 4.72 -18.35
C ALA A 69 28.73 4.55 -18.68
N GLY A 70 29.03 4.09 -19.90
CA GLY A 70 30.38 3.64 -20.26
C GLY A 70 30.77 2.41 -19.44
N THR A 71 31.89 2.47 -18.72
CA THR A 71 32.32 1.40 -17.81
C THR A 71 31.77 1.51 -16.39
N ASP A 72 31.11 2.64 -16.07
CA ASP A 72 30.70 2.96 -14.71
C ASP A 72 29.22 2.64 -14.46
N TRP A 73 28.87 2.38 -13.21
CA TRP A 73 27.49 2.25 -12.76
C TRP A 73 27.08 3.51 -12.00
N LYS A 74 26.03 4.18 -12.49
CA LYS A 74 25.49 5.41 -11.89
C LYS A 74 24.14 5.15 -11.23
N LEU A 75 23.86 5.85 -10.13
CA LEU A 75 22.56 5.77 -9.46
C LEU A 75 21.47 6.38 -10.35
N ALA A 76 20.47 5.57 -10.70
CA ALA A 76 19.30 5.95 -11.47
C ALA A 76 18.02 5.99 -10.61
N GLY A 77 17.99 5.26 -9.49
CA GLY A 77 16.88 5.28 -8.54
C GLY A 77 17.29 4.78 -7.16
N LEU A 78 16.71 5.37 -6.12
CA LEU A 78 16.90 4.97 -4.73
C LEU A 78 15.52 4.87 -4.06
N TYR A 79 15.22 3.70 -3.53
CA TYR A 79 13.99 3.42 -2.79
C TYR A 79 14.37 2.95 -1.39
N ILE A 80 13.76 3.58 -0.38
CA ILE A 80 13.99 3.27 1.03
C ILE A 80 12.64 3.03 1.66
N LYS A 81 12.49 1.88 2.32
CA LYS A 81 11.22 1.48 2.92
C LYS A 81 11.46 0.71 4.22
N ALA A 82 10.66 1.00 5.25
CA ALA A 82 10.67 0.16 6.44
C ALA A 82 10.12 -1.24 6.10
N ALA A 83 10.79 -2.29 6.58
CA ALA A 83 10.33 -3.67 6.39
C ALA A 83 9.28 -4.09 7.42
N GLN A 84 8.97 -3.19 8.34
CA GLN A 84 8.05 -3.38 9.45
C GLN A 84 7.31 -2.08 9.73
N VAL A 85 6.15 -2.24 10.32
CA VAL A 85 5.22 -1.18 10.71
C VAL A 85 4.75 -1.51 12.12
N ALA A 86 4.89 -0.56 13.05
CA ALA A 86 4.60 -0.78 14.48
C ALA A 86 5.26 -2.05 15.07
N GLY A 87 6.44 -2.45 14.56
CA GLY A 87 7.13 -3.67 14.99
C GLY A 87 6.64 -4.97 14.34
N HIS A 88 5.70 -4.88 13.39
CA HIS A 88 5.12 -6.03 12.69
C HIS A 88 5.57 -6.06 11.22
N ASP A 89 5.90 -7.25 10.71
CA ASP A 89 6.28 -7.50 9.32
C ASP A 89 5.11 -8.05 8.50
N SER A 90 5.36 -8.34 7.22
CA SER A 90 4.36 -8.88 6.31
C SER A 90 3.71 -10.18 6.80
N ASP A 91 4.45 -11.03 7.51
CA ASP A 91 3.95 -12.34 7.96
C ASP A 91 2.94 -12.16 9.10
N TRP A 92 3.22 -11.23 10.02
CA TRP A 92 2.26 -10.85 11.05
C TRP A 92 0.96 -10.29 10.45
N PHE A 93 1.08 -9.37 9.49
CA PHE A 93 -0.08 -8.78 8.81
C PHE A 93 -0.88 -9.82 8.03
N LEU A 94 -0.21 -10.74 7.36
CA LEU A 94 -0.84 -11.85 6.63
C LEU A 94 -1.59 -12.81 7.56
N ALA A 95 -1.00 -13.16 8.70
CA ALA A 95 -1.66 -13.99 9.71
C ALA A 95 -2.96 -13.31 10.19
N ARG A 96 -2.88 -12.02 10.51
CA ARG A 96 -4.05 -11.25 10.95
C ARG A 96 -5.11 -11.08 9.86
N ALA A 97 -4.70 -10.90 8.60
CA ALA A 97 -5.62 -10.85 7.46
C ALA A 97 -6.43 -12.16 7.34
N ARG A 98 -5.77 -13.31 7.52
CA ARG A 98 -6.42 -14.63 7.52
C ARG A 98 -7.37 -14.82 8.70
N GLU A 99 -7.00 -14.35 9.89
CA GLU A 99 -7.88 -14.34 11.07
C GLU A 99 -9.15 -13.53 10.83
N TYR A 100 -9.03 -12.30 10.30
CA TYR A 100 -10.20 -11.48 9.98
C TYR A 100 -11.07 -12.10 8.90
N LYS A 101 -10.47 -12.67 7.85
CA LYS A 101 -11.18 -13.39 6.80
C LYS A 101 -11.97 -14.57 7.38
N ALA A 102 -11.38 -15.34 8.28
CA ALA A 102 -12.04 -16.46 8.95
C ALA A 102 -13.22 -16.02 9.83
N LYS A 103 -13.20 -14.78 10.35
CA LYS A 103 -14.31 -14.14 11.09
C LYS A 103 -15.36 -13.49 10.18
N GLY A 104 -15.18 -13.51 8.86
CA GLY A 104 -16.06 -12.83 7.90
C GLY A 104 -15.86 -11.31 7.81
N GLN A 105 -14.80 -10.76 8.41
CA GLN A 105 -14.47 -9.33 8.36
C GLN A 105 -13.62 -9.02 7.12
N LEU A 106 -14.27 -8.98 5.96
CA LEU A 106 -13.58 -8.89 4.67
C LEU A 106 -12.84 -7.55 4.47
N HIS A 107 -13.36 -6.43 5.00
CA HIS A 107 -12.68 -5.14 4.88
C HIS A 107 -11.39 -5.12 5.68
N ASN A 108 -11.44 -5.58 6.93
CA ASN A 108 -10.24 -5.72 7.77
C ASN A 108 -9.23 -6.67 7.14
N ALA A 109 -9.69 -7.83 6.65
CA ALA A 109 -8.84 -8.78 5.96
C ALA A 109 -8.12 -8.13 4.77
N TYR A 110 -8.85 -7.41 3.92
CA TYR A 110 -8.30 -6.73 2.75
C TYR A 110 -7.28 -5.65 3.10
N PHE A 111 -7.55 -4.81 4.11
CA PHE A 111 -6.59 -3.80 4.54
C PHE A 111 -5.30 -4.43 5.05
N PHE A 112 -5.39 -5.52 5.81
CA PHE A 112 -4.21 -6.23 6.31
C PHE A 112 -3.47 -7.00 5.22
N TYR A 113 -4.17 -7.55 4.21
CA TYR A 113 -3.51 -8.09 3.01
C TYR A 113 -2.75 -6.99 2.25
N THR A 114 -3.35 -5.80 2.12
CA THR A 114 -2.70 -4.66 1.43
C THR A 114 -1.43 -4.24 2.15
N GLU A 115 -1.46 -4.18 3.48
CA GLU A 115 -0.27 -3.86 4.27
C GLU A 115 0.79 -4.98 4.19
N ALA A 116 0.39 -6.24 4.26
CA ALA A 116 1.30 -7.37 4.07
C ALA A 116 1.99 -7.31 2.69
N ARG A 117 1.24 -7.00 1.63
CA ARG A 117 1.76 -6.84 0.26
C ARG A 117 2.71 -5.67 0.14
N SER A 118 2.43 -4.58 0.84
CA SER A 118 3.34 -3.46 0.95
C SER A 118 4.65 -3.95 1.60
N LEU A 119 4.59 -4.52 2.79
CA LEU A 119 5.79 -4.83 3.59
C LEU A 119 6.68 -5.93 3.01
N ILE A 120 6.11 -6.89 2.29
CA ILE A 120 6.89 -7.98 1.69
C ILE A 120 7.66 -7.52 0.44
N SER A 121 7.20 -6.46 -0.23
CA SER A 121 7.80 -6.01 -1.49
C SER A 121 8.78 -4.86 -1.29
N PRO A 122 10.06 -5.01 -1.70
CA PRO A 122 11.05 -3.94 -1.64
C PRO A 122 10.87 -2.89 -2.75
N LEU A 123 10.11 -3.21 -3.81
CA LEU A 123 9.86 -2.35 -4.97
C LEU A 123 8.45 -2.61 -5.52
N ASN A 124 7.66 -1.57 -5.76
CA ASN A 124 6.31 -1.69 -6.29
C ASN A 124 6.24 -2.19 -7.75
N PHE A 125 7.36 -2.16 -8.47
CA PHE A 125 7.52 -2.69 -9.82
C PHE A 125 8.24 -4.05 -9.86
N MET A 126 8.33 -4.74 -8.72
CA MET A 126 8.94 -6.07 -8.62
C MET A 126 7.90 -7.09 -8.14
N SER A 127 7.85 -8.24 -8.81
CA SER A 127 7.16 -9.43 -8.35
C SER A 127 8.15 -10.56 -8.02
N THR A 128 7.72 -11.43 -7.11
CA THR A 128 8.32 -12.70 -6.69
C THR A 128 7.18 -13.72 -6.53
N LEU A 129 7.51 -15.00 -6.39
CA LEU A 129 6.51 -16.02 -6.06
C LEU A 129 5.70 -15.68 -4.78
N ALA A 130 6.33 -15.05 -3.78
CA ALA A 130 5.67 -14.70 -2.53
C ALA A 130 4.66 -13.56 -2.71
N THR A 131 5.03 -12.52 -3.47
CA THR A 131 4.12 -11.40 -3.75
C THR A 131 2.94 -11.85 -4.61
N ASP A 132 3.15 -12.74 -5.57
CA ASP A 132 2.09 -13.28 -6.43
C ASP A 132 1.09 -14.12 -5.62
N LYS A 133 1.58 -15.07 -4.81
CA LYS A 133 0.70 -15.87 -3.95
C LYS A 133 -0.13 -15.02 -3.01
N LEU A 134 0.51 -13.99 -2.43
CA LEU A 134 -0.17 -13.06 -1.54
C LEU A 134 -1.20 -12.20 -2.30
N TYR A 135 -0.88 -11.79 -3.53
CA TYR A 135 -1.83 -11.10 -4.39
C TYR A 135 -3.06 -11.96 -4.65
N ASP A 136 -2.86 -13.20 -5.12
CA ASP A 136 -3.95 -14.14 -5.44
C ASP A 136 -4.82 -14.42 -4.22
N GLU A 137 -4.22 -14.63 -3.06
CA GLU A 137 -4.95 -14.83 -1.81
C GLU A 137 -5.80 -13.59 -1.46
N SER A 138 -5.24 -12.38 -1.61
CA SER A 138 -5.91 -11.13 -1.28
C SER A 138 -7.14 -10.83 -2.15
N GLN A 139 -7.18 -11.33 -3.40
CA GLN A 139 -8.30 -11.11 -4.32
C GLN A 139 -9.63 -11.58 -3.73
N SER A 140 -9.61 -12.70 -3.02
CA SER A 140 -10.79 -13.27 -2.39
C SER A 140 -11.35 -12.45 -1.22
N ALA A 141 -10.60 -11.47 -0.72
CA ALA A 141 -11.02 -10.55 0.33
C ALA A 141 -11.33 -9.14 -0.20
N GLN A 142 -11.12 -8.86 -1.48
CA GLN A 142 -11.30 -7.50 -2.02
C GLN A 142 -12.77 -7.05 -1.92
N PRO A 143 -13.08 -6.01 -1.12
CA PRO A 143 -14.44 -5.52 -0.99
C PRO A 143 -14.87 -4.80 -2.28
N SER A 144 -16.04 -5.13 -2.81
CA SER A 144 -16.60 -4.46 -3.99
C SER A 144 -17.08 -3.04 -3.71
N ASP A 145 -17.22 -2.69 -2.43
CA ASP A 145 -17.79 -1.45 -1.93
C ASP A 145 -16.75 -0.55 -1.25
N MET A 146 -15.47 -0.72 -1.60
CA MET A 146 -14.38 0.19 -1.23
C MET A 146 -13.80 0.90 -2.46
N PRO A 147 -13.29 2.14 -2.33
CA PRO A 147 -12.59 2.81 -3.40
C PRO A 147 -11.35 2.01 -3.84
N ALA A 148 -11.25 1.70 -5.12
CA ALA A 148 -10.12 0.97 -5.70
C ALA A 148 -9.94 1.35 -7.17
N ASN A 149 -8.68 1.35 -7.66
CA ASN A 149 -8.34 1.59 -9.07
C ASN A 149 -8.97 2.88 -9.64
N GLY A 150 -8.94 3.97 -8.87
CA GLY A 150 -9.52 5.26 -9.25
C GLY A 150 -11.05 5.35 -9.17
N LYS A 151 -11.73 4.25 -8.85
CA LYS A 151 -13.18 4.26 -8.60
C LYS A 151 -13.47 4.86 -7.24
N THR A 152 -14.54 5.65 -7.18
CA THR A 152 -15.07 6.23 -5.95
C THR A 152 -16.26 5.44 -5.43
N VAL A 153 -16.52 5.53 -4.13
CA VAL A 153 -17.69 4.92 -3.50
C VAL A 153 -18.45 5.98 -2.72
N ASP A 154 -19.77 5.92 -2.78
CA ASP A 154 -20.64 6.80 -1.99
C ASP A 154 -20.82 6.26 -0.56
N LEU A 155 -20.63 7.16 0.40
CA LEU A 155 -20.93 6.95 1.81
C LEU A 155 -22.09 7.87 2.20
N SER A 156 -23.27 7.30 2.38
CA SER A 156 -24.43 8.03 2.89
C SER A 156 -24.39 8.08 4.42
N THR A 157 -24.52 9.28 4.98
CA THR A 157 -24.61 9.51 6.42
C THR A 157 -25.77 10.47 6.71
N GLY A 158 -26.89 9.93 7.21
CA GLY A 158 -28.11 10.73 7.36
C GLY A 158 -28.59 11.25 6.00
N THR A 159 -28.63 12.57 5.85
CA THR A 159 -29.09 13.25 4.62
C THR A 159 -27.96 13.61 3.65
N ALA A 160 -26.69 13.41 4.04
CA ALA A 160 -25.53 13.74 3.21
C ALA A 160 -24.93 12.48 2.57
N THR A 161 -24.35 12.65 1.39
CA THR A 161 -23.54 11.61 0.72
C THR A 161 -22.15 12.16 0.46
N TYR A 162 -21.14 11.41 0.90
CA TYR A 162 -19.73 11.72 0.72
C TYR A 162 -19.11 10.77 -0.29
N LYS A 163 -18.42 11.31 -1.29
CA LYS A 163 -17.77 10.53 -2.34
C LYS A 163 -16.36 10.16 -1.93
N LEU A 164 -16.18 8.95 -1.43
CA LEU A 164 -14.91 8.41 -0.99
C LEU A 164 -13.99 8.15 -2.17
N THR A 165 -12.73 8.56 -2.07
CA THR A 165 -11.71 8.40 -3.10
C THR A 165 -10.62 7.41 -2.71
N ALA A 166 -10.39 7.22 -1.41
CA ALA A 166 -9.45 6.23 -0.89
C ALA A 166 -9.83 5.84 0.54
N VAL A 167 -9.66 4.56 0.87
CA VAL A 167 -9.72 4.05 2.25
C VAL A 167 -8.57 3.09 2.44
N PHE A 168 -7.68 3.37 3.40
CA PHE A 168 -6.45 2.59 3.59
C PHE A 168 -5.91 2.70 5.03
N PRO A 169 -5.20 1.67 5.51
CA PRO A 169 -4.53 1.72 6.81
C PRO A 169 -3.30 2.65 6.77
N GLU A 170 -3.03 3.34 7.87
CA GLU A 170 -1.81 4.13 8.08
C GLU A 170 -1.30 3.90 9.49
N VAL A 171 0.02 4.01 9.65
CA VAL A 171 0.71 3.70 10.89
C VAL A 171 0.88 4.95 11.72
N VAL A 172 0.38 4.94 12.94
CA VAL A 172 0.49 6.09 13.85
C VAL A 172 1.01 5.60 15.19
N GLY A 173 2.28 5.91 15.46
CA GLY A 173 2.97 5.38 16.64
C GLY A 173 3.09 3.85 16.56
N ASN A 174 2.42 3.16 17.48
CA ASN A 174 2.38 1.69 17.55
C ASN A 174 1.04 1.11 17.08
N ASP A 175 0.13 1.95 16.60
CA ASP A 175 -1.22 1.57 16.21
C ASP A 175 -1.45 1.75 14.71
N LEU A 176 -2.57 1.20 14.22
CA LEU A 176 -3.08 1.43 12.88
C LEU A 176 -4.32 2.29 12.93
N ASP A 177 -4.32 3.33 12.12
CA ASP A 177 -5.47 4.20 11.89
C ASP A 177 -6.04 3.93 10.51
N LEU A 178 -7.36 4.02 10.37
CA LEU A 178 -8.03 3.94 9.08
C LEU A 178 -8.15 5.33 8.47
N ILE A 179 -7.44 5.58 7.37
CA ILE A 179 -7.54 6.82 6.62
C ILE A 179 -8.70 6.74 5.62
N VAL A 180 -9.56 7.75 5.61
CA VAL A 180 -10.71 7.87 4.72
C VAL A 180 -10.64 9.21 4.00
N LYS A 181 -10.30 9.18 2.70
CA LYS A 181 -10.29 10.38 1.85
C LYS A 181 -11.60 10.50 1.09
N TYR A 182 -12.14 11.72 1.02
CA TYR A 182 -13.34 11.99 0.24
C TYR A 182 -13.27 13.36 -0.46
N GLN A 183 -14.06 13.52 -1.51
CA GLN A 183 -14.14 14.78 -2.27
C GLN A 183 -14.94 15.83 -1.48
N ALA A 184 -14.35 17.01 -1.31
CA ALA A 184 -15.02 18.19 -0.80
C ALA A 184 -14.97 19.29 -1.87
N PRO A 185 -16.04 20.07 -2.08
CA PRO A 185 -16.00 21.19 -3.03
C PRO A 185 -15.10 22.33 -2.55
N ASP A 186 -15.04 22.54 -1.24
CA ASP A 186 -14.21 23.55 -0.58
C ASP A 186 -13.92 23.10 0.86
N ILE A 187 -12.77 23.53 1.38
CA ILE A 187 -12.31 23.29 2.76
C ILE A 187 -11.93 24.59 3.49
N SER A 188 -12.22 25.76 2.92
CA SER A 188 -11.90 27.06 3.53
C SER A 188 -12.61 27.28 4.88
N ASN A 189 -13.84 26.76 5.02
CA ASN A 189 -14.56 26.72 6.28
C ASN A 189 -14.18 25.47 7.09
N THR A 190 -13.18 25.61 7.95
CA THR A 190 -12.64 24.50 8.76
C THR A 190 -13.65 23.93 9.75
N ASN A 191 -14.60 24.73 10.24
CA ASN A 191 -15.67 24.23 11.12
C ASN A 191 -16.59 23.27 10.35
N LEU A 192 -17.00 23.64 9.13
CA LEU A 192 -17.82 22.77 8.28
C LEU A 192 -17.04 21.52 7.86
N ALA A 193 -15.76 21.67 7.49
CA ALA A 193 -14.89 20.54 7.15
C ALA A 193 -14.74 19.56 8.32
N TYR A 194 -14.56 20.07 9.55
CA TYR A 194 -14.53 19.26 10.76
C TYR A 194 -15.84 18.48 10.98
N GLN A 195 -17.00 19.14 10.89
CA GLN A 195 -18.31 18.47 11.05
C GLN A 195 -18.51 17.38 10.00
N ASN A 196 -18.17 17.65 8.74
CA ASN A 196 -18.23 16.66 7.66
C ASN A 196 -17.28 15.47 7.91
N ASN A 197 -16.04 15.73 8.32
CA ASN A 197 -15.09 14.68 8.67
C ASN A 197 -15.63 13.80 9.81
N VAL A 198 -16.21 14.39 10.86
CA VAL A 198 -16.83 13.63 11.96
C VAL A 198 -18.00 12.78 11.47
N ALA A 199 -18.82 13.30 10.55
CA ALA A 199 -19.89 12.54 9.92
C ALA A 199 -19.36 11.35 9.10
N VAL A 200 -18.30 11.55 8.31
CA VAL A 200 -17.63 10.48 7.54
C VAL A 200 -17.02 9.42 8.46
N ILE A 201 -16.32 9.82 9.53
CA ILE A 201 -15.74 8.87 10.51
C ILE A 201 -16.83 7.97 11.09
N LYS A 202 -17.92 8.57 11.59
CA LYS A 202 -19.06 7.81 12.13
C LYS A 202 -19.73 6.96 11.06
N GLY A 203 -19.88 7.50 9.84
CA GLY A 203 -20.48 6.81 8.71
C GLY A 203 -19.72 5.54 8.34
N ILE A 204 -18.39 5.61 8.24
CA ILE A 204 -17.54 4.43 7.96
C ILE A 204 -17.69 3.39 9.06
N ALA A 205 -17.59 3.82 10.31
CA ALA A 205 -17.69 2.90 11.43
C ALA A 205 -19.10 2.28 11.50
N THR A 206 -20.16 3.02 11.20
CA THR A 206 -21.53 2.48 11.16
C THR A 206 -21.74 1.52 9.99
N LYS A 207 -21.23 1.85 8.81
CA LYS A 207 -21.38 1.02 7.60
C LYS A 207 -20.54 -0.26 7.68
N TYR A 208 -19.37 -0.17 8.32
CA TYR A 208 -18.41 -1.26 8.48
C TYR A 208 -18.03 -1.44 9.96
N PRO A 209 -18.90 -2.03 10.79
CA PRO A 209 -18.66 -2.16 12.23
C PRO A 209 -17.36 -2.87 12.58
N GLU A 210 -16.92 -3.81 11.73
CA GLU A 210 -15.67 -4.57 11.88
C GLU A 210 -14.42 -3.69 12.01
N VAL A 211 -14.39 -2.49 11.43
CA VAL A 211 -13.19 -1.63 11.52
C VAL A 211 -12.84 -1.25 12.97
N ARG A 212 -13.81 -1.37 13.90
CA ARG A 212 -13.58 -1.16 15.33
C ARG A 212 -12.62 -2.18 15.95
N ASP A 213 -12.55 -3.38 15.38
CA ASP A 213 -11.72 -4.46 15.93
C ASP A 213 -10.25 -4.31 15.49
N ALA A 214 -10.00 -3.59 14.40
CA ALA A 214 -8.71 -3.56 13.72
C ALA A 214 -7.95 -2.23 13.83
N PHE A 215 -8.65 -1.12 14.05
CA PHE A 215 -8.07 0.22 13.99
C PHE A 215 -8.25 0.99 15.30
N ALA A 216 -7.18 1.66 15.75
CA ALA A 216 -7.19 2.47 16.95
C ALA A 216 -7.91 3.81 16.76
N ALA A 217 -7.90 4.36 15.54
CA ALA A 217 -8.63 5.56 15.17
C ALA A 217 -9.11 5.51 13.70
N VAL A 218 -9.97 6.47 13.36
CA VAL A 218 -10.31 6.79 11.97
C VAL A 218 -9.94 8.24 11.71
N VAL A 219 -9.28 8.47 10.57
CA VAL A 219 -8.91 9.81 10.10
C VAL A 219 -9.66 10.10 8.81
N ALA A 220 -10.64 11.00 8.87
CA ALA A 220 -11.26 11.52 7.66
C ALA A 220 -10.47 12.71 7.11
N ARG A 221 -10.26 12.73 5.79
CA ARG A 221 -9.60 13.81 5.07
C ARG A 221 -10.50 14.31 3.93
N ALA A 222 -11.03 15.50 4.11
CA ALA A 222 -11.71 16.26 3.06
C ALA A 222 -10.66 16.77 2.06
N VAL A 223 -10.80 16.45 0.77
CA VAL A 223 -9.85 16.88 -0.27
C VAL A 223 -10.56 17.77 -1.29
N ASP A 224 -10.06 18.99 -1.47
CA ASP A 224 -10.62 19.96 -2.42
C ASP A 224 -10.10 19.76 -3.86
N PRO A 225 -10.66 20.45 -4.87
CA PRO A 225 -10.21 20.32 -6.26
C PRO A 225 -8.75 20.76 -6.50
N ALA A 226 -8.18 21.58 -5.61
CA ALA A 226 -6.78 21.99 -5.66
C ALA A 226 -5.84 20.96 -5.00
N GLY A 227 -6.38 19.88 -4.44
CA GLY A 227 -5.64 18.81 -3.77
C GLY A 227 -5.23 19.14 -2.35
N ARG A 228 -5.72 20.25 -1.77
CA ARG A 228 -5.50 20.56 -0.35
C ARG A 228 -6.37 19.64 0.49
N ASP A 229 -5.87 19.24 1.66
CA ASP A 229 -6.63 18.39 2.58
C ASP A 229 -6.86 19.03 3.95
N TYR A 230 -8.01 18.70 4.54
CA TYR A 230 -8.33 18.99 5.94
C TYR A 230 -8.64 17.68 6.67
N GLY A 231 -7.78 17.31 7.62
CA GLY A 231 -7.87 16.06 8.36
C GLY A 231 -8.48 16.22 9.75
N THR A 232 -9.34 15.28 10.13
CA THR A 232 -9.81 15.10 11.51
C THR A 232 -9.55 13.66 11.93
N LEU A 233 -9.00 13.47 13.12
CA LEU A 233 -8.82 12.16 13.74
C LEU A 233 -9.81 12.01 14.89
N LEU A 234 -10.47 10.86 14.99
CA LEU A 234 -11.14 10.42 16.21
C LEU A 234 -10.65 9.03 16.59
N ALA A 235 -10.22 8.87 17.85
CA ALA A 235 -9.93 7.56 18.39
C ALA A 235 -11.19 6.70 18.34
N MET A 236 -11.05 5.42 18.02
CA MET A 236 -12.17 4.50 17.77
C MET A 236 -13.11 4.41 18.97
N LYS A 237 -12.56 4.46 20.19
CA LYS A 237 -13.31 4.51 21.45
C LYS A 237 -14.24 5.73 21.58
N ASP A 238 -13.97 6.80 20.85
CA ASP A 238 -14.74 8.05 20.85
C ASP A 238 -15.75 8.11 19.67
N VAL A 239 -15.73 7.11 18.77
CA VAL A 239 -16.66 6.97 17.64
C VAL A 239 -17.93 6.22 18.10
N LYS A 240 -18.93 7.01 18.50
CA LYS A 240 -20.28 6.53 18.84
C LYS A 240 -21.09 6.18 17.60
#